data_AF-A0A0D3J4W7-F1
#
_entry.id   AF-A0A0D3J4W7-F1
#
_cell.length_a   1.000
_cell.length_b   1.000
_cell.length_c   1.000
_cell.angle_alpha   90.00
_cell.angle_beta   90.00
_cell.angle_gamma   90.00
#
_symmetry.space_group_name_H-M   'P 1'
#
loop_
_entity.id
_entity.type
_entity.pdbx_description
1 polymer ?
#
loop_
_entity_poly.entity_id
_entity_poly.type
_entity_poly.pdbx_seq_one_letter_code
_entity_poly.pdbx_strand_id
1 'polypeptide(L)'
;MSLAVASLTALASGCFSNSAQFERWSHFKDYGLPGVKHDPLNQAAIADGSCRLVEPPLELDGDSFWTQRARVSAVLAALAEAPPTDKPSHFVRATNALLRRPCSTPFPALPANFTLGERKAALQNWYHALCAPEADSSWAGQYDPAEQPQQAALTAGFACIVACGASGGKLGGKAMSSLTTGAQAARKALCAALPWGTVDFSTAATEAELGRMASPVLSKPCGCALTGEL
;
A
#
# COMPACT_ATOMS: atom_id res chain seq x y z
N MET A 1 -5.56 0.99 -49.07
CA MET A 1 -4.60 1.59 -48.11
C MET A 1 -5.32 2.72 -47.39
N SER A 2 -5.72 2.50 -46.14
CA SER A 2 -6.25 3.55 -45.28
C SER A 2 -5.50 3.48 -43.95
N LEU A 3 -4.71 4.51 -43.69
CA LEU A 3 -4.03 4.76 -42.43
C LEU A 3 -5.05 5.30 -41.43
N ALA A 4 -5.33 4.53 -40.37
CA ALA A 4 -6.02 5.06 -39.20
C ALA A 4 -4.97 5.64 -38.25
N VAL A 5 -4.91 6.96 -38.18
CA VAL A 5 -4.11 7.70 -37.20
C VAL A 5 -4.81 7.55 -35.85
N ALA A 6 -4.30 6.67 -34.98
CA ALA A 6 -4.73 6.59 -33.60
C ALA A 6 -4.25 7.86 -32.87
N SER A 7 -5.19 8.74 -32.52
CA SER A 7 -4.92 9.88 -31.63
C SER A 7 -4.63 9.37 -30.23
N LEU A 8 -3.35 9.30 -29.87
CA LEU A 8 -2.89 9.12 -28.49
C LEU A 8 -3.04 10.45 -27.73
N THR A 9 -4.25 10.75 -27.29
CA THR A 9 -4.44 11.63 -26.14
C THR A 9 -4.21 10.79 -24.89
N ALA A 10 -2.95 10.69 -24.47
CA ALA A 10 -2.62 10.26 -23.11
C ALA A 10 -3.06 11.39 -22.16
N LEU A 11 -4.37 11.47 -21.92
CA LEU A 11 -4.90 12.17 -20.76
C LEU A 11 -4.23 11.55 -19.54
N ALA A 12 -3.66 12.39 -18.68
CA ALA A 12 -3.17 12.02 -17.36
C ALA A 12 -4.33 11.41 -16.57
N SER A 13 -4.57 10.13 -16.83
CA SER A 13 -5.56 9.32 -16.15
C SER A 13 -5.03 9.19 -14.74
N GLY A 14 -5.85 9.48 -13.72
CA GLY A 14 -5.53 9.08 -12.36
C GLY A 14 -5.04 7.63 -12.37
N CYS A 15 -4.06 7.29 -11.54
CA CYS A 15 -3.43 5.97 -11.58
C CYS A 15 -4.45 4.82 -11.37
N PHE A 16 -5.61 5.14 -10.79
CA PHE A 16 -6.74 4.24 -10.59
C PHE A 16 -8.05 4.86 -11.05
N SER A 17 -8.91 4.06 -11.68
CA SER A 17 -10.26 4.46 -12.09
C SER A 17 -11.16 4.79 -10.89
N ASN A 18 -12.27 5.49 -11.12
CA ASN A 18 -13.30 5.71 -10.11
C ASN A 18 -13.84 4.40 -9.49
N SER A 19 -13.90 3.31 -10.25
CA SER A 19 -14.32 2.01 -9.71
C SER A 19 -13.28 1.41 -8.75
N ALA A 20 -11.99 1.54 -9.05
CA ALA A 20 -10.92 1.12 -8.17
C ALA A 20 -10.85 2.00 -6.90
N GLN A 21 -11.06 3.32 -7.04
CA GLN A 21 -11.20 4.23 -5.91
C GLN A 21 -12.39 3.85 -5.03
N PHE A 22 -13.56 3.57 -5.63
CA PHE A 22 -14.74 3.12 -4.91
C PHE A 22 -14.48 1.85 -4.13
N GLU A 23 -14.00 0.79 -4.80
CA GLU A 23 -13.69 -0.49 -4.14
C GLU A 23 -12.78 -0.28 -2.93
N ARG A 24 -11.68 0.45 -3.13
CA ARG A 24 -10.65 0.51 -2.09
C ARG A 24 -11.03 1.42 -0.94
N TRP A 25 -11.62 2.58 -1.21
CA TRP A 25 -12.07 3.48 -0.15
C TRP A 25 -13.30 2.94 0.59
N SER A 26 -14.25 2.29 -0.09
CA SER A 26 -15.39 1.65 0.59
C SER A 26 -14.91 0.53 1.51
N HIS A 27 -14.00 -0.33 1.02
CA HIS A 27 -13.42 -1.38 1.85
C HIS A 27 -12.65 -0.82 3.04
N PHE A 28 -11.82 0.21 2.84
CA PHE A 28 -11.11 0.85 3.95
C PHE A 28 -12.07 1.48 4.95
N LYS A 29 -13.11 2.18 4.50
CA LYS A 29 -14.11 2.80 5.37
C LYS A 29 -14.89 1.76 6.18
N ASP A 30 -15.49 0.79 5.50
CA ASP A 30 -16.52 -0.08 6.07
C ASP A 30 -15.92 -1.27 6.85
N TYR A 31 -14.73 -1.75 6.45
CA TYR A 31 -14.08 -2.91 7.07
C TYR A 31 -12.69 -2.59 7.64
N GLY A 32 -11.91 -1.75 6.94
CA GLY A 32 -10.57 -1.38 7.36
C GLY A 32 -10.54 -0.61 8.67
N LEU A 33 -11.21 0.54 8.74
CA LEU A 33 -11.23 1.42 9.92
C LEU A 33 -11.70 0.68 11.19
N PRO A 34 -12.80 -0.11 11.17
CA PRO A 34 -13.17 -0.91 12.33
C PRO A 34 -12.10 -1.94 12.73
N GLY A 35 -11.49 -2.61 11.73
CA GLY A 35 -10.52 -3.68 11.95
C GLY A 35 -9.17 -3.21 12.54
N VAL A 36 -8.75 -1.98 12.26
CA VAL A 36 -7.41 -1.50 12.65
C VAL A 36 -7.40 -0.56 13.87
N LYS A 37 -8.50 -0.45 14.62
CA LYS A 37 -8.62 0.52 15.73
C LYS A 37 -7.48 0.47 16.75
N HIS A 38 -6.90 -0.71 16.96
CA HIS A 38 -5.79 -0.95 17.89
C HIS A 38 -4.49 -1.36 17.19
N ASP A 39 -4.39 -1.10 15.89
CA ASP A 39 -3.24 -1.44 15.05
C ASP A 39 -2.74 -0.17 14.35
N PRO A 40 -1.81 0.58 14.99
CA PRO A 40 -1.33 1.85 14.46
C PRO A 40 -0.57 1.66 13.13
N LEU A 41 -0.01 0.48 12.89
CA LEU A 41 0.70 0.20 11.65
C LEU A 41 -0.30 0.10 10.50
N ASN A 42 -1.33 -0.72 10.63
CA ASN A 42 -2.35 -0.82 9.59
C ASN A 42 -3.22 0.44 9.46
N GLN A 43 -3.35 1.26 10.52
CA GLN A 43 -3.89 2.62 10.41
C GLN A 43 -3.10 3.50 9.45
N ALA A 44 -1.76 3.51 9.58
CA ALA A 44 -0.90 4.27 8.69
C ALA A 44 -0.94 3.73 7.25
N ALA A 45 -1.03 2.40 7.07
CA ALA A 45 -1.22 1.79 5.75
C ALA A 45 -2.56 2.20 5.11
N ILE A 46 -3.66 2.20 5.85
CA ILE A 46 -4.97 2.66 5.35
C ILE A 46 -4.92 4.15 4.99
N ALA A 47 -4.29 4.98 5.81
CA ALA A 47 -4.15 6.41 5.52
C ALA A 47 -3.31 6.64 4.26
N ASP A 48 -2.17 5.96 4.13
CA ASP A 48 -1.33 6.03 2.94
C ASP A 48 -2.10 5.58 1.69
N GLY A 49 -2.69 4.38 1.73
CA GLY A 49 -3.46 3.84 0.63
C GLY A 49 -4.61 4.73 0.21
N SER A 50 -5.31 5.33 1.18
CA SER A 50 -6.39 6.29 0.89
C SER A 50 -5.89 7.52 0.16
N CYS A 51 -4.71 8.05 0.51
CA CYS A 51 -4.13 9.23 -0.12
C CYS A 51 -3.49 8.95 -1.49
N ARG A 52 -3.03 7.72 -1.75
CA ARG A 52 -2.52 7.33 -3.08
C ARG A 52 -3.61 7.20 -4.14
N LEU A 53 -4.87 7.13 -3.73
CA LEU A 53 -6.04 7.07 -4.61
C LEU A 53 -6.63 8.45 -4.92
N VAL A 54 -6.16 9.51 -4.25
CA VAL A 54 -6.69 10.87 -4.40
C VAL A 54 -6.37 11.44 -5.78
N GLU A 55 -7.32 12.17 -6.35
CA GLU A 55 -7.17 12.96 -7.57
C GLU A 55 -7.21 14.48 -7.31
N PRO A 56 -6.31 15.26 -7.93
CA PRO A 56 -5.15 14.82 -8.72
C PRO A 56 -4.11 14.06 -7.87
N PRO A 57 -3.30 13.17 -8.48
CA PRO A 57 -2.32 12.36 -7.74
C PRO A 57 -1.33 13.20 -6.92
N LEU A 58 -0.95 12.67 -5.77
CA LEU A 58 0.03 13.26 -4.86
C LEU A 58 1.33 12.47 -4.93
N GLU A 59 2.46 13.18 -4.96
CA GLU A 59 3.77 12.55 -4.81
C GLU A 59 4.02 12.24 -3.34
N LEU A 60 3.90 10.96 -2.99
CA LEU A 60 4.06 10.44 -1.64
C LEU A 60 5.16 9.38 -1.62
N ASP A 61 6.20 9.61 -0.83
CA ASP A 61 7.19 8.58 -0.50
C ASP A 61 6.61 7.54 0.46
N GLY A 62 7.39 6.51 0.78
CA GLY A 62 7.00 5.46 1.71
C GLY A 62 6.84 5.96 3.15
N ASP A 63 7.66 6.91 3.60
CA ASP A 63 7.71 7.35 5.00
C ASP A 63 6.59 8.34 5.39
N SER A 64 5.90 8.90 4.38
CA SER A 64 4.93 10.00 4.51
C SER A 64 3.86 9.77 5.59
N PHE A 65 3.42 8.52 5.79
CA PHE A 65 2.39 8.18 6.80
C PHE A 65 2.95 7.40 7.99
N TRP A 66 4.13 6.79 7.83
CA TRP A 66 4.79 6.08 8.93
C TRP A 66 5.39 7.00 9.99
N THR A 67 5.73 8.22 9.59
CA THR A 67 6.35 9.23 10.47
C THR A 67 5.37 10.32 10.91
N GLN A 68 4.20 10.45 10.27
CA GLN A 68 3.28 11.58 10.47
C GLN A 68 1.96 11.14 11.13
N ARG A 69 2.01 10.75 12.41
CA ARG A 69 0.83 10.23 13.16
C ARG A 69 -0.39 11.17 13.15
N ALA A 70 -0.15 12.48 13.20
CA ALA A 70 -1.21 13.48 13.13
C ALA A 70 -1.89 13.49 11.75
N ARG A 71 -1.12 13.29 10.68
CA ARG A 71 -1.65 13.16 9.32
C ARG A 71 -2.50 11.90 9.18
N VAL A 72 -2.01 10.77 9.70
CA VAL A 72 -2.77 9.51 9.74
C VAL A 72 -4.12 9.76 10.38
N SER A 73 -4.15 10.35 11.58
CA SER A 73 -5.39 10.65 12.30
C SER A 73 -6.36 11.52 11.48
N ALA A 74 -5.85 12.56 10.81
CA ALA A 74 -6.65 13.45 9.99
C ALA A 74 -7.23 12.75 8.74
N VAL A 75 -6.46 11.86 8.11
CA VAL A 75 -6.92 11.07 6.95
C VAL A 75 -7.97 10.06 7.35
N LEU A 76 -7.77 9.33 8.45
CA LEU A 76 -8.73 8.35 8.93
C LEU A 76 -10.04 9.00 9.36
N ALA A 77 -9.98 10.19 9.99
CA ALA A 77 -11.17 10.98 10.31
C ALA A 77 -11.94 11.38 9.04
N ALA A 78 -11.25 11.90 8.02
CA ALA A 78 -11.88 12.26 6.74
C ALA A 78 -12.49 11.03 6.03
N LEU A 79 -11.84 9.87 6.07
CA LEU A 79 -12.38 8.63 5.53
C LEU A 79 -13.61 8.13 6.32
N ALA A 80 -13.60 8.27 7.64
CA ALA A 80 -14.75 7.94 8.48
C ALA A 80 -15.96 8.84 8.17
N GLU A 81 -15.74 10.12 7.86
CA GLU A 81 -16.76 11.10 7.47
C GLU A 81 -17.27 10.95 6.03
N ALA A 82 -16.61 10.13 5.20
CA ALA A 82 -17.07 9.85 3.84
C ALA A 82 -18.55 9.38 3.83
N PRO A 83 -19.32 9.68 2.78
CA PRO A 83 -20.74 9.29 2.72
C PRO A 83 -20.92 7.77 2.72
N PRO A 84 -22.16 7.27 2.86
CA PRO A 84 -22.47 5.86 2.67
C PRO A 84 -22.06 5.34 1.28
N THR A 85 -21.79 4.04 1.20
CA THR A 85 -21.27 3.35 0.00
C THR A 85 -22.37 2.91 -0.96
N ASP A 86 -23.64 3.26 -0.70
CA ASP A 86 -24.83 2.94 -1.51
C ASP A 86 -24.94 3.73 -2.83
N LYS A 87 -24.15 4.80 -2.98
CA LYS A 87 -24.13 5.68 -4.18
C LYS A 87 -22.69 5.84 -4.70
N PRO A 88 -22.17 4.88 -5.49
CA PRO A 88 -20.74 4.81 -5.81
C PRO A 88 -20.13 6.09 -6.40
N SER A 89 -20.79 6.71 -7.39
CA SER A 89 -20.27 7.94 -8.01
C SER A 89 -20.27 9.14 -7.06
N HIS A 90 -21.27 9.24 -6.17
CA HIS A 90 -21.31 10.28 -5.14
C HIS A 90 -20.24 10.03 -4.09
N PHE A 91 -20.10 8.77 -3.65
CA PHE A 91 -19.08 8.34 -2.70
C PHE A 91 -17.68 8.74 -3.19
N VAL A 92 -17.27 8.30 -4.38
CA VAL A 92 -15.94 8.59 -4.92
C VAL A 92 -15.66 10.10 -4.96
N ARG A 93 -16.59 10.89 -5.51
CA ARG A 93 -16.40 12.34 -5.64
C ARG A 93 -16.29 13.04 -4.28
N ALA A 94 -17.15 12.70 -3.33
CA ALA A 94 -17.16 13.32 -2.01
C ALA A 94 -15.96 12.87 -1.17
N THR A 95 -15.63 11.58 -1.18
CA THR A 95 -14.46 11.01 -0.48
C THR A 95 -13.17 11.62 -1.01
N ASN A 96 -13.04 11.76 -2.34
CA ASN A 96 -11.88 12.46 -2.91
C ASN A 96 -11.77 13.90 -2.39
N ALA A 97 -12.86 14.66 -2.39
CA ALA A 97 -12.86 16.03 -1.87
C ALA A 97 -12.47 16.12 -0.38
N LEU A 98 -12.95 15.19 0.45
CA LEU A 98 -12.63 15.12 1.88
C LEU A 98 -11.16 14.78 2.13
N LEU A 99 -10.62 13.80 1.40
CA LEU A 99 -9.25 13.31 1.57
C LEU A 99 -8.20 14.29 1.05
N ARG A 100 -8.51 15.11 0.04
CA ARG A 100 -7.53 16.02 -0.58
C ARG A 100 -6.78 16.88 0.42
N ARG A 101 -7.46 17.49 1.40
CA ARG A 101 -6.81 18.37 2.39
C ARG A 101 -5.86 17.61 3.33
N PRO A 102 -6.29 16.61 4.12
CA PRO A 102 -5.37 15.88 5.01
C PRO A 102 -4.28 15.13 4.24
N CYS A 103 -4.55 14.70 3.00
CA CYS A 103 -3.55 14.06 2.16
C CYS A 103 -2.51 15.03 1.57
N SER A 104 -2.78 16.33 1.40
CA SER A 104 -1.81 17.29 0.84
C SER A 104 -1.18 18.20 1.88
N THR A 105 -1.73 18.26 3.09
CA THR A 105 -1.22 19.10 4.17
C THR A 105 0.05 18.48 4.76
N PRO A 106 1.18 19.21 4.85
CA PRO A 106 2.35 18.75 5.57
C PRO A 106 2.07 18.64 7.08
N PHE A 107 2.56 17.57 7.70
CA PHE A 107 2.54 17.40 9.15
C PHE A 107 3.95 17.17 9.68
N PRO A 108 4.22 17.50 10.96
CA PRO A 108 5.49 17.18 11.58
C PRO A 108 5.80 15.69 11.49
N ALA A 109 7.01 15.37 11.02
CA ALA A 109 7.53 14.01 11.03
C ALA A 109 8.10 13.69 12.42
N LEU A 110 7.72 12.53 12.94
CA LEU A 110 8.26 11.91 14.14
C LEU A 110 8.92 10.60 13.73
N PRO A 111 9.88 10.06 14.52
CA PRO A 111 10.40 8.73 14.27
C PRO A 111 9.26 7.71 14.15
N ALA A 112 9.30 6.90 13.09
CA ALA A 112 8.37 5.79 12.93
C ALA A 112 8.56 4.84 14.12
N ASN A 113 7.52 4.71 14.94
CA ASN A 113 7.57 3.95 16.18
C ASN A 113 6.49 2.86 16.12
N PHE A 114 6.83 1.83 15.34
CA PHE A 114 6.16 0.53 15.24
C PHE A 114 7.13 -0.53 15.74
N THR A 115 6.63 -1.41 16.58
CA THR A 115 7.33 -2.57 17.10
C THR A 115 7.68 -3.56 16.00
N LEU A 116 8.68 -4.40 16.25
CA LEU A 116 9.00 -5.54 15.38
C LEU A 116 7.79 -6.46 15.19
N GLY A 117 7.01 -6.68 16.26
CA GLY A 117 5.81 -7.52 16.23
C GLY A 117 4.78 -7.03 15.21
N GLU A 118 4.49 -5.73 15.20
CA GLU A 118 3.59 -5.10 14.23
C GLU A 118 4.14 -5.24 12.80
N ARG A 119 5.42 -4.91 12.60
CA ARG A 119 6.06 -4.93 11.27
C ARG A 119 6.06 -6.33 10.66
N LYS A 120 6.47 -7.35 11.42
CA LYS A 120 6.56 -8.72 10.92
C LYS A 120 5.20 -9.34 10.66
N ALA A 121 4.20 -9.05 11.50
CA ALA A 121 2.83 -9.50 11.29
C ALA A 121 2.23 -8.86 10.04
N ALA A 122 2.40 -7.55 9.87
CA ALA A 122 1.90 -6.85 8.69
C ALA A 122 2.58 -7.31 7.40
N LEU A 123 3.91 -7.44 7.40
CA LEU A 123 4.65 -7.94 6.24
C LEU A 123 4.22 -9.37 5.88
N GLN A 124 4.05 -10.25 6.88
CA GLN A 124 3.55 -11.61 6.65
C GLN A 124 2.15 -11.61 6.04
N ASN A 125 1.24 -10.76 6.55
CA ASN A 125 -0.14 -10.69 6.05
C ASN A 125 -0.21 -10.14 4.61
N TRP A 126 0.56 -9.10 4.29
CA TRP A 126 0.62 -8.56 2.93
C TRP A 126 1.30 -9.54 1.96
N TYR A 127 2.32 -10.24 2.42
CA TYR A 127 2.97 -11.29 1.65
C TYR A 127 2.00 -12.44 1.34
N HIS A 128 1.22 -12.87 2.34
CA HIS A 128 0.14 -13.85 2.19
C HIS A 128 -0.88 -13.39 1.14
N ALA A 129 -1.42 -12.17 1.28
CA ALA A 129 -2.40 -11.63 0.34
C ALA A 129 -1.88 -11.53 -1.11
N LEU A 130 -0.57 -11.32 -1.30
CA LEU A 130 0.03 -11.22 -2.63
C LEU A 130 0.38 -12.58 -3.24
N CYS A 131 0.95 -13.48 -2.44
CA CYS A 131 1.72 -14.61 -2.97
C CYS A 131 1.16 -15.98 -2.59
N ALA A 132 0.31 -16.09 -1.57
CA ALA A 132 -0.26 -17.38 -1.19
C ALA A 132 -1.20 -17.89 -2.29
N PRO A 133 -1.03 -19.15 -2.73
CA PRO A 133 -1.92 -19.76 -3.71
C PRO A 133 -3.28 -20.05 -3.07
N GLU A 134 -4.31 -20.22 -3.90
CA GLU A 134 -5.67 -20.56 -3.47
C GLU A 134 -5.75 -21.83 -2.61
N ALA A 135 -4.89 -22.80 -2.88
CA ALA A 135 -4.83 -24.06 -2.13
C ALA A 135 -4.19 -23.93 -0.74
N ASP A 136 -3.66 -22.76 -0.36
CA ASP A 136 -3.02 -22.60 0.95
C ASP A 136 -4.03 -22.74 2.08
N SER A 137 -3.69 -23.56 3.09
CA SER A 137 -4.57 -23.84 4.22
C SER A 137 -4.91 -22.61 5.07
N SER A 138 -4.08 -21.57 5.06
CA SER A 138 -4.30 -20.35 5.84
C SER A 138 -5.49 -19.52 5.36
N TRP A 139 -6.01 -19.78 4.16
CA TRP A 139 -7.28 -19.22 3.70
C TRP A 139 -8.51 -19.78 4.42
N ALA A 140 -8.38 -20.92 5.12
CA ALA A 140 -9.50 -21.61 5.77
C ALA A 140 -10.72 -21.83 4.84
N GLY A 141 -10.45 -22.08 3.55
CA GLY A 141 -11.46 -22.27 2.51
C GLY A 141 -12.06 -20.98 1.93
N GLN A 142 -11.55 -19.80 2.32
CA GLN A 142 -11.97 -18.49 1.82
C GLN A 142 -10.77 -17.79 1.17
N TYR A 143 -10.56 -18.04 -0.12
CA TYR A 143 -9.49 -17.40 -0.88
C TYR A 143 -9.81 -15.91 -1.11
N ASP A 144 -9.02 -15.03 -0.47
CA ASP A 144 -9.19 -13.56 -0.52
C ASP A 144 -7.84 -12.86 -0.75
N PRO A 145 -7.24 -13.01 -1.95
CA PRO A 145 -5.97 -12.39 -2.27
C PRO A 145 -6.13 -10.89 -2.56
N ALA A 146 -5.01 -10.17 -2.62
CA ALA A 146 -4.94 -8.86 -3.25
C ALA A 146 -5.10 -8.98 -4.77
N GLU A 147 -6.32 -9.23 -5.22
CA GLU A 147 -6.68 -9.58 -6.59
C GLU A 147 -6.65 -8.37 -7.52
N GLN A 148 -7.29 -7.28 -7.09
CA GLN A 148 -7.48 -6.11 -7.94
C GLN A 148 -6.18 -5.30 -8.06
N PRO A 149 -5.92 -4.62 -9.19
CA PRO A 149 -4.68 -3.88 -9.39
C PRO A 149 -4.35 -2.88 -8.25
N GLN A 150 -5.33 -2.13 -7.77
CA GLN A 150 -5.16 -1.21 -6.64
C GLN A 150 -4.83 -1.92 -5.33
N GLN A 151 -5.43 -3.09 -5.07
CA GLN A 151 -5.13 -3.90 -3.90
C GLN A 151 -3.69 -4.41 -3.99
N ALA A 152 -3.29 -4.98 -5.13
CA ALA A 152 -1.94 -5.49 -5.37
C ALA A 152 -0.89 -4.38 -5.26
N ALA A 153 -1.13 -3.21 -5.86
CA ALA A 153 -0.22 -2.06 -5.80
C ALA A 153 0.00 -1.57 -4.37
N LEU A 154 -1.08 -1.32 -3.63
CA LEU A 154 -1.00 -0.84 -2.26
C LEU A 154 -0.34 -1.86 -1.34
N THR A 155 -0.74 -3.13 -1.45
CA THR A 155 -0.21 -4.22 -0.63
C THR A 155 1.29 -4.44 -0.90
N ALA A 156 1.71 -4.44 -2.17
CA ALA A 156 3.13 -4.53 -2.53
C ALA A 156 3.91 -3.30 -2.06
N GLY A 157 3.31 -2.11 -2.18
CA GLY A 157 3.83 -0.87 -1.61
C GLY A 157 4.13 -1.00 -0.13
N PHE A 158 3.14 -1.39 0.67
CA PHE A 158 3.29 -1.51 2.12
C PHE A 158 4.33 -2.55 2.53
N ALA A 159 4.33 -3.71 1.85
CA ALA A 159 5.36 -4.74 2.04
C ALA A 159 6.75 -4.18 1.75
N CYS A 160 6.91 -3.44 0.65
CA CYS A 160 8.17 -2.79 0.29
C CYS A 160 8.60 -1.73 1.31
N ILE A 161 7.68 -0.94 1.87
CA ILE A 161 8.06 0.05 2.88
C ILE A 161 8.62 -0.62 4.13
N VAL A 162 7.95 -1.68 4.62
CA VAL A 162 8.46 -2.43 5.79
C VAL A 162 9.79 -3.11 5.47
N ALA A 163 9.92 -3.72 4.29
CA ALA A 163 11.17 -4.34 3.85
C ALA A 163 12.34 -3.34 3.78
N CYS A 164 12.13 -2.17 3.15
CA CYS A 164 13.14 -1.12 3.10
C CYS A 164 13.50 -0.64 4.50
N GLY A 165 12.50 -0.35 5.35
CA GLY A 165 12.71 0.16 6.70
C GLY A 165 13.47 -0.81 7.60
N ALA A 166 13.15 -2.10 7.54
CA ALA A 166 13.86 -3.16 8.29
C ALA A 166 15.33 -3.31 7.83
N SER A 167 15.63 -2.89 6.61
CA SER A 167 16.97 -2.92 6.00
C SER A 167 17.71 -1.59 6.10
N GLY A 168 17.24 -0.66 6.94
CA GLY A 168 17.85 0.67 7.10
C GLY A 168 17.72 1.57 5.88
N GLY A 169 16.81 1.26 4.96
CA GLY A 169 16.57 2.03 3.74
C GLY A 169 15.23 2.75 3.73
N LYS A 170 14.96 3.42 2.61
CA LYS A 170 13.71 4.15 2.37
C LYS A 170 13.16 3.88 0.99
N LEU A 171 11.86 4.06 0.86
CA LEU A 171 11.16 3.91 -0.41
C LEU A 171 10.75 5.29 -0.96
N GLY A 172 11.44 5.75 -2.00
CA GLY A 172 11.19 7.09 -2.56
C GLY A 172 9.88 7.17 -3.35
N GLY A 173 9.37 8.40 -3.56
CA GLY A 173 8.12 8.64 -4.30
C GLY A 173 8.09 8.04 -5.71
N LYS A 174 9.22 8.06 -6.43
CA LYS A 174 9.32 7.43 -7.77
C LYS A 174 9.15 5.91 -7.72
N ALA A 175 9.75 5.26 -6.72
CA ALA A 175 9.62 3.82 -6.52
C ALA A 175 8.18 3.45 -6.17
N MET A 176 7.55 4.21 -5.25
CA MET A 176 6.12 4.05 -4.94
C MET A 176 5.22 4.24 -6.16
N SER A 177 5.47 5.26 -6.98
CA SER A 177 4.71 5.50 -8.21
C SER A 177 4.84 4.33 -9.19
N SER A 178 6.06 3.77 -9.32
CA SER A 178 6.30 2.60 -10.18
C SER A 178 5.52 1.36 -9.74
N LEU A 179 5.44 1.10 -8.43
CA LEU A 179 4.63 0.02 -7.86
C LEU A 179 3.13 0.20 -8.15
N THR A 180 2.68 1.45 -8.24
CA THR A 180 1.28 1.81 -8.51
C THR A 180 0.93 1.62 -9.98
N THR A 181 1.75 2.15 -10.90
CA THR A 181 1.51 2.03 -12.35
C THR A 181 1.72 0.61 -12.90
N GLY A 182 2.49 -0.21 -12.18
CA GLY A 182 2.87 -1.56 -12.59
C GLY A 182 2.36 -2.66 -11.64
N ALA A 183 1.21 -2.46 -10.99
CA ALA A 183 0.71 -3.29 -9.89
C ALA A 183 0.90 -4.80 -10.05
N GLN A 184 0.42 -5.38 -11.15
CA GLN A 184 0.52 -6.83 -11.38
C GLN A 184 1.96 -7.29 -11.66
N ALA A 185 2.76 -6.45 -12.32
CA ALA A 185 4.17 -6.73 -12.53
C ALA A 185 4.95 -6.66 -11.21
N ALA A 186 4.62 -5.71 -10.33
CA ALA A 186 5.18 -5.59 -8.99
C ALA A 186 4.83 -6.81 -8.14
N ARG A 187 3.55 -7.22 -8.10
CA ARG A 187 3.10 -8.46 -7.44
C ARG A 187 3.88 -9.66 -7.94
N LYS A 188 3.93 -9.87 -9.26
CA LYS A 188 4.65 -11.00 -9.87
C LYS A 188 6.13 -11.00 -9.50
N ALA A 189 6.79 -9.84 -9.55
CA ALA A 189 8.20 -9.72 -9.21
C ALA A 189 8.45 -9.98 -7.72
N LEU A 190 7.57 -9.49 -6.83
CA LEU A 190 7.63 -9.75 -5.39
C LEU A 190 7.52 -11.24 -5.11
N CYS A 191 6.50 -11.92 -5.65
CA CYS A 191 6.29 -13.34 -5.42
C CYS A 191 7.30 -14.25 -6.14
N ALA A 192 8.00 -13.74 -7.15
CA ALA A 192 9.12 -14.46 -7.77
C ALA A 192 10.41 -14.36 -6.93
N ALA A 193 10.67 -13.19 -6.32
CA ALA A 193 11.81 -12.97 -5.43
C ALA A 193 11.62 -13.64 -4.06
N LEU A 194 10.38 -13.69 -3.58
CA LEU A 194 9.94 -14.38 -2.37
C LEU A 194 8.81 -15.34 -2.73
N PRO A 195 9.11 -16.57 -3.17
CA PRO A 195 8.07 -17.56 -3.43
C PRO A 195 7.35 -17.97 -2.14
N TRP A 196 6.01 -18.00 -2.16
CA TRP A 196 5.21 -18.33 -1.00
C TRP A 196 5.68 -19.63 -0.31
N GLY A 197 5.72 -19.62 1.02
CA GLY A 197 6.19 -20.73 1.85
C GLY A 197 7.72 -20.84 2.01
N THR A 198 8.52 -20.04 1.29
CA THR A 198 9.99 -20.05 1.46
C THR A 198 10.49 -19.21 2.62
N VAL A 199 9.69 -18.25 3.07
CA VAL A 199 9.98 -17.35 4.18
C VAL A 199 8.72 -17.23 5.03
N ASP A 200 8.92 -17.24 6.35
CA ASP A 200 7.89 -16.88 7.33
C ASP A 200 8.39 -15.67 8.14
N PHE A 201 7.95 -14.48 7.76
CA PHE A 201 8.35 -13.24 8.40
C PHE A 201 7.92 -13.19 9.87
N SER A 202 6.86 -13.91 10.25
CA SER A 202 6.38 -13.93 11.64
C SER A 202 7.41 -14.51 12.61
N THR A 203 8.40 -15.24 12.12
CA THR A 203 9.48 -15.84 12.91
C THR A 203 10.64 -14.89 13.21
N ALA A 204 10.72 -13.72 12.56
CA ALA A 204 11.80 -12.77 12.79
C ALA A 204 11.89 -12.35 14.27
N ALA A 205 13.09 -12.44 14.83
CA ALA A 205 13.42 -12.10 16.21
C ALA A 205 14.02 -10.70 16.35
N THR A 206 14.55 -10.13 15.25
CA THR A 206 15.13 -8.77 15.22
C THR A 206 14.75 -8.04 13.93
N GLU A 207 14.85 -6.70 13.93
CA GLU A 207 14.69 -5.90 12.70
C GLU A 207 15.72 -6.28 11.64
N ALA A 208 16.97 -6.53 12.03
CA ALA A 208 18.02 -6.95 11.11
C ALA A 208 17.70 -8.30 10.44
N GLU A 209 17.12 -9.23 11.20
CA GLU A 209 16.65 -10.50 10.64
C GLU A 209 15.48 -10.31 9.69
N LEU A 210 14.50 -9.45 10.03
CA LEU A 210 13.39 -9.10 9.16
C LEU A 210 13.90 -8.50 7.82
N GLY A 211 14.87 -7.59 7.89
CA GLY A 211 15.52 -7.01 6.72
C GLY A 211 16.26 -8.05 5.87
N ARG A 212 17.00 -8.97 6.50
CA ARG A 212 17.66 -10.09 5.81
C ARG A 212 16.66 -11.00 5.10
N MET A 213 15.57 -11.38 5.77
CA MET A 213 14.49 -12.17 5.17
C MET A 213 13.86 -11.45 3.97
N ALA A 214 13.71 -10.13 4.04
CA ALA A 214 13.13 -9.31 2.97
C ALA A 214 14.15 -8.87 1.90
N SER A 215 15.44 -9.19 2.06
CA SER A 215 16.51 -8.78 1.14
C SER A 215 16.24 -9.05 -0.36
N PRO A 216 15.57 -10.14 -0.77
CA PRO A 216 15.34 -10.42 -2.19
C PRO A 216 14.51 -9.35 -2.91
N VAL A 217 13.65 -8.61 -2.18
CA VAL A 217 12.75 -7.61 -2.80
C VAL A 217 13.29 -6.19 -2.77
N LEU A 218 14.38 -5.93 -2.03
CA LEU A 218 14.88 -4.57 -1.78
C LEU A 218 15.25 -3.83 -3.06
N SER A 219 15.99 -4.48 -3.96
CA SER A 219 16.37 -3.88 -5.24
C SER A 219 15.20 -3.87 -6.23
N LYS A 220 14.53 -5.01 -6.40
CA LYS A 220 13.32 -5.16 -7.23
C LYS A 220 12.34 -6.12 -6.55
N PRO A 221 11.03 -5.81 -6.53
CA PRO A 221 10.39 -4.64 -7.14
C PRO A 221 10.48 -3.35 -6.31
N CYS A 222 10.97 -3.40 -5.07
CA CYS A 222 10.85 -2.26 -4.16
C CYS A 222 11.70 -1.06 -4.59
N GLY A 223 12.94 -1.24 -5.01
CA GLY A 223 13.81 -0.10 -5.35
C GLY A 223 14.18 0.75 -4.13
N CYS A 224 14.46 0.09 -3.00
CA CYS A 224 14.87 0.72 -1.75
C CYS A 224 16.17 1.51 -1.94
N ALA A 225 16.20 2.75 -1.46
CA ALA A 225 17.43 3.51 -1.28
C ALA A 225 18.02 3.17 0.11
N LEU A 226 19.03 2.30 0.14
CA LEU A 226 19.73 1.91 1.38
C LEU A 226 20.73 3.01 1.77
N THR A 227 20.85 3.32 3.07
CA THR A 227 21.70 4.43 3.55
C THR A 227 23.11 4.00 4.00
N GLY A 228 23.57 2.79 3.68
CA GLY A 228 24.91 2.30 4.00
C GLY A 228 25.00 0.77 3.87
N GLU A 229 26.18 0.24 3.54
CA GLU A 229 26.47 -1.18 3.32
C GLU A 229 26.03 -2.06 4.51
N LEU A 230 25.41 -3.20 4.20
CA LEU A 230 25.04 -4.25 5.17
C LEU A 230 26.26 -4.80 5.91
#